data_AF-A0A2N7QAZ8-F1
#
_entry.id   AF-A0A2N7QAZ8-F1
#
_cell.length_a   1.000
_cell.length_b   1.000
_cell.length_c   1.000
_cell.angle_alpha   90.00
_cell.angle_beta   90.00
_cell.angle_gamma   90.00
#
_symmetry.space_group_name_H-M   'P 1'
#
loop_
_entity.id
_entity.type
_entity.pdbx_description
1 polymer ?
#
loop_
_entity_poly.entity_id
_entity_poly.type
_entity_poly.pdbx_seq_one_letter_code
_entity_poly.pdbx_strand_id
1 'polypeptide(L)'
;MARADKIFCDSITQCRRLGEVHHALEAELVQEEKITGELGEIILGQKPGRESDQEITVADLTGLGVQDAAVASLFLRLAKKVEIH
;
A
#
# COMPACT_ATOMS: atom_id res chain seq x y z
N MET A 1 14.39 -5.07 -0.67
CA MET A 1 13.21 -5.86 -1.06
C MET A 1 13.43 -7.36 -1.19
N ALA A 2 14.55 -7.86 -1.75
CA ALA A 2 14.76 -9.29 -1.98
C ALA A 2 14.56 -10.21 -0.75
N ARG A 3 14.89 -9.72 0.45
CA ARG A 3 14.73 -10.45 1.72
C ARG A 3 13.33 -10.36 2.35
N ALA A 4 12.41 -9.59 1.76
CA ALA A 4 11.05 -9.51 2.29
C ALA A 4 10.30 -10.82 2.05
N ASP A 5 9.56 -11.27 3.05
CA ASP A 5 8.63 -12.39 2.94
C ASP A 5 7.32 -11.94 2.29
N LYS A 6 6.88 -10.70 2.58
CA LYS A 6 5.72 -10.08 1.93
C LYS A 6 6.02 -8.65 1.49
N ILE A 7 5.52 -8.30 0.31
CA ILE A 7 5.62 -6.95 -0.25
C ILE A 7 4.22 -6.50 -0.64
N PHE A 8 3.75 -5.41 -0.05
CA PHE A 8 2.46 -4.82 -0.38
C PHE A 8 2.63 -3.42 -0.95
N CYS A 9 1.86 -3.11 -1.99
CA CYS A 9 1.83 -1.79 -2.61
C CYS A 9 0.54 -1.05 -2.23
N ASP A 10 0.54 0.27 -2.30
CA ASP A 10 -0.74 1.02 -2.35
C ASP A 10 -1.42 0.87 -3.73
N SER A 11 -0.63 0.95 -4.80
CA SER A 11 -0.99 0.52 -6.15
C SER A 11 0.21 -0.17 -6.79
N ILE A 12 0.03 -1.42 -7.23
CA ILE A 12 1.10 -2.17 -7.92
C ILE A 12 1.50 -1.45 -9.20
N THR A 13 0.53 -0.95 -9.95
CA THR A 13 0.80 -0.25 -11.23
C THR A 13 1.63 1.01 -11.03
N GLN A 14 1.38 1.76 -9.95
CA GLN A 14 2.15 2.97 -9.65
C GLN A 14 3.52 2.66 -9.06
N CYS A 15 3.60 1.72 -8.10
CA CYS A 15 4.87 1.31 -7.48
C CYS A 15 5.84 0.69 -8.50
N ARG A 16 5.34 -0.01 -9.52
CA ARG A 16 6.16 -0.53 -10.64
C ARG A 16 6.81 0.56 -11.49
N ARG A 17 6.31 1.81 -11.42
CA ARG A 17 6.81 2.94 -12.20
C ARG A 17 7.58 3.95 -11.36
N LEU A 18 7.18 4.14 -10.11
CA LEU A 18 7.61 5.27 -9.27
C LEU A 18 8.06 4.85 -7.86
N GLY A 19 7.81 3.61 -7.44
CA GLY A 19 8.12 3.13 -6.09
C GLY A 19 9.45 2.39 -6.02
N GLU A 20 9.82 1.92 -4.83
CA GLU A 20 11.04 1.12 -4.63
C GLU A 20 10.96 -0.24 -5.35
N VAL A 21 9.76 -0.78 -5.55
CA VAL A 21 9.51 -1.98 -6.37
C VAL A 21 10.06 -1.80 -7.78
N HIS A 22 9.89 -0.63 -8.39
CA HIS A 22 10.40 -0.34 -9.73
C HIS A 22 11.91 -0.61 -9.82
N HIS A 23 12.69 -0.04 -8.91
CA HIS A 23 14.15 -0.21 -8.88
C HIS A 23 14.55 -1.67 -8.59
N ALA A 24 13.82 -2.35 -7.70
CA ALA A 24 14.10 -3.75 -7.39
C ALA A 24 13.82 -4.72 -8.56
N LEU A 25 12.80 -4.43 -9.37
CA LEU A 25 12.48 -5.17 -10.59
C LEU A 25 13.51 -4.88 -11.69
N GLU A 26 13.87 -3.62 -11.92
CA GLU A 26 14.88 -3.23 -12.93
C GLU A 26 16.26 -3.83 -12.63
N ALA A 27 16.63 -3.91 -11.35
CA ALA A 27 17.87 -4.52 -10.91
C ALA A 27 17.82 -6.06 -10.86
N GLU A 28 16.71 -6.69 -11.28
CA GLU A 28 16.46 -8.14 -11.25
C GLU A 28 16.62 -8.77 -9.84
N LEU A 29 16.56 -7.95 -8.78
CA LEU A 29 16.67 -8.41 -7.39
C LEU A 29 15.39 -9.05 -6.88
N VAL A 30 14.28 -8.77 -7.57
CA VAL A 30 12.92 -9.21 -7.25
C VAL A 30 12.20 -9.54 -8.56
N GLN A 31 11.39 -10.59 -8.56
CA GLN A 31 10.47 -10.92 -9.67
C GLN A 31 9.06 -10.38 -9.33
N GLU A 32 8.22 -10.16 -10.33
CA GLU A 32 6.89 -9.56 -10.14
C GLU A 32 6.00 -10.38 -9.19
N GLU A 33 6.14 -11.70 -9.22
CA GLU A 33 5.41 -12.65 -8.38
C GLU A 33 5.73 -12.53 -6.87
N LYS A 34 6.84 -11.85 -6.53
CA LYS A 34 7.20 -11.58 -5.13
C LYS A 34 6.36 -10.43 -4.53
N ILE A 35 5.68 -9.64 -5.36
CA ILE A 35 4.72 -8.64 -4.89
C ILE A 35 3.46 -9.39 -4.42
N THR A 36 3.21 -9.36 -3.12
CA THR A 36 2.15 -10.14 -2.48
C THR A 36 0.75 -9.64 -2.86
N GLY A 37 0.58 -8.32 -2.98
CA GLY A 37 -0.68 -7.68 -3.36
C GLY A 37 -0.74 -6.20 -3.04
N GLU A 38 -1.94 -5.63 -3.09
CA GLU A 38 -2.23 -4.26 -2.68
C GLU A 38 -2.76 -4.20 -1.25
N LEU A 39 -2.53 -3.08 -0.55
CA LEU A 39 -3.07 -2.86 0.80
C LEU A 39 -4.59 -3.00 0.86
N GLY A 40 -5.30 -2.62 -0.20
CA GLY A 40 -6.75 -2.77 -0.29
C GLY A 40 -7.20 -4.23 -0.16
N GLU A 41 -6.44 -5.18 -0.72
CA GLU A 41 -6.75 -6.61 -0.62
C GLU A 41 -6.60 -7.14 0.81
N ILE A 42 -5.65 -6.59 1.58
CA ILE A 42 -5.52 -6.91 3.02
C ILE A 42 -6.71 -6.36 3.80
N ILE A 43 -7.04 -5.08 3.56
CA ILE A 43 -8.14 -4.39 4.25
C ILE A 43 -9.47 -5.11 4.02
N LEU A 44 -9.67 -5.63 2.81
CA LEU A 44 -10.87 -6.38 2.43
C LEU A 44 -10.83 -7.87 2.86
N GLY A 45 -9.75 -8.34 3.49
CA GLY A 45 -9.59 -9.72 3.91
C GLY A 45 -9.39 -10.72 2.77
N GLN A 46 -9.05 -10.23 1.57
CA GLN A 46 -8.83 -11.06 0.38
C GLN A 46 -7.43 -11.69 0.36
N LYS A 47 -6.47 -11.05 1.04
CA LYS A 47 -5.12 -11.57 1.24
C LYS A 47 -4.71 -11.49 2.70
N PRO A 48 -3.97 -12.49 3.22
CA PRO A 48 -3.44 -12.40 4.57
C PRO A 48 -2.35 -11.31 4.63
N GLY A 49 -2.40 -10.49 5.68
CA GLY A 49 -1.33 -9.55 6.03
C GLY A 49 -0.11 -10.28 6.58
N ARG A 50 0.53 -9.73 7.62
CA ARG A 50 1.56 -10.47 8.37
C ARG A 50 0.93 -11.67 9.10
N GLU A 51 1.55 -12.84 8.99
CA GLU A 51 1.08 -14.10 9.59
C GLU A 51 2.00 -14.62 10.69
N SER A 52 3.24 -14.12 10.78
CA SER A 52 4.13 -14.43 11.91
C SER A 52 5.10 -13.30 12.27
N ASP A 53 5.67 -13.39 13.48
CA ASP A 53 6.68 -12.45 13.97
C ASP A 53 8.04 -12.59 13.26
N GLN A 54 8.26 -13.70 12.55
CA GLN A 54 9.53 -13.92 11.83
C GLN A 54 9.53 -13.31 10.42
N GLU A 55 8.36 -12.92 9.89
CA GLU A 55 8.26 -12.34 8.55
C GLU A 55 8.83 -10.93 8.47
N ILE A 56 9.58 -10.63 7.42
CA ILE A 56 9.94 -9.28 7.01
C ILE A 56 8.88 -8.80 6.02
N THR A 57 8.05 -7.85 6.44
CA THR A 57 7.02 -7.25 5.57
C THR A 57 7.46 -5.86 5.12
N VAL A 58 7.36 -5.58 3.82
CA VAL A 58 7.63 -4.27 3.25
C VAL A 58 6.34 -3.70 2.65
N ALA A 59 6.04 -2.44 2.96
CA ALA A 59 5.01 -1.67 2.29
C ALA A 59 5.70 -0.62 1.41
N ASP A 60 5.48 -0.69 0.09
CA ASP A 60 5.92 0.33 -0.85
C ASP A 60 4.73 1.23 -1.19
N LEU A 61 4.81 2.50 -0.79
CA LEU A 61 3.69 3.43 -0.83
C LEU A 61 4.11 4.66 -1.60
N THR A 62 3.49 4.85 -2.76
CA THR A 62 3.77 5.98 -3.66
C THR A 62 2.81 7.15 -3.44
N GLY A 63 1.74 6.94 -2.68
CA GLY A 63 0.67 7.90 -2.43
C GLY A 63 -0.32 7.95 -3.60
N LEU A 64 -1.61 7.80 -3.29
CA LEU A 64 -2.67 7.89 -4.29
C LEU A 64 -3.58 9.08 -3.96
N GLY A 65 -3.87 9.93 -4.95
CA GLY A 65 -4.76 11.08 -4.74
C GLY A 65 -6.18 10.70 -4.26
N VAL A 66 -6.64 9.47 -4.52
CA VAL A 66 -7.90 8.95 -3.96
C VAL A 66 -7.84 8.80 -2.43
N GLN A 67 -6.68 8.47 -1.86
CA GLN A 67 -6.48 8.38 -0.42
C GLN A 67 -6.57 9.78 0.21
N ASP A 68 -5.92 10.77 -0.40
CA ASP A 68 -6.02 12.17 0.04
C ASP A 68 -7.45 12.71 -0.03
N ALA A 69 -8.15 12.44 -1.14
CA ALA A 69 -9.53 12.84 -1.34
C ALA A 69 -10.48 12.20 -0.31
N ALA A 70 -10.24 10.93 0.05
CA ALA A 70 -11.02 10.25 1.08
C ALA A 70 -10.84 10.91 2.45
N VAL A 71 -9.61 11.26 2.83
CA VAL A 71 -9.31 11.97 4.08
C VAL A 71 -9.94 13.37 4.06
N ALA A 72 -9.77 14.14 2.97
CA ALA A 72 -10.37 15.47 2.83
C ALA A 72 -11.90 15.43 2.96
N SER A 73 -12.55 14.46 2.32
CA SER A 73 -14.00 14.23 2.43
C SER A 73 -14.43 13.91 3.87
N LEU A 74 -13.67 13.08 4.59
CA LEU A 74 -13.92 12.80 6.00
C LEU A 74 -13.84 14.08 6.84
N PHE A 75 -12.78 14.87 6.70
CA PHE A 75 -12.63 16.15 7.42
C PHE A 75 -13.77 17.12 7.13
N LEU A 76 -14.16 17.29 5.86
CA LEU A 76 -15.29 18.16 5.49
C LEU A 76 -16.60 17.72 6.15
N ARG A 77 -16.86 16.41 6.25
CA ARG A 77 -18.05 15.89 6.95
C ARG A 77 -17.98 16.14 8.46
N LEU A 78 -16.82 15.99 9.07
CA LEU A 78 -16.63 16.21 10.50
C LEU A 78 -16.78 17.70 10.85
N ALA A 79 -16.18 18.60 10.08
CA ALA A 79 -16.30 20.04 10.28
C ALA A 79 -17.76 20.51 10.23
N LYS A 80 -18.54 20.05 9.24
CA LYS A 80 -19.99 20.36 9.15
C LYS A 80 -20.81 19.88 10.34
N LYS A 81 -20.37 18.82 11.05
CA LYS A 81 -21.04 18.35 12.26
C LYS A 81 -20.70 19.19 13.49
N VAL A 82 -19.54 19.85 13.51
CA VAL A 82 -19.08 20.70 14.61
C VAL A 82 -19.68 22.10 14.54
N GLU A 83 -20.01 22.61 13.35
CA GLU A 83 -20.68 23.91 13.15
C GLU A 83 -22.18 23.93 13.51
N ILE A 84 -22.73 22.84 14.06
CA ILE A 84 -24.10 22.78 14.59
C ILE A 84 -24.03 22.82 16.12
N HIS A 85 -23.70 23.98 16.68
CA HIS A 85 -24.04 24.39 18.05
C HIS A 85 -24.05 25.92 18.16
#